data_AF-G3INQ4-F1
#
_entry.id   AF-G3INQ4-F1
#
_cell.length_a   1.000
_cell.length_b   1.000
_cell.length_c   1.000
_cell.angle_alpha   90.00
_cell.angle_beta   90.00
_cell.angle_gamma   90.00
#
_symmetry.space_group_name_H-M   'P 1'
#
loop_
_entity.id
_entity.type
_entity.pdbx_description
1 polymer ?
#
loop_
_entity_poly.entity_id
_entity_poly.type
_entity_poly.pdbx_seq_one_letter_code
_entity_poly.pdbx_strand_id
1 'polypeptide(L)'
;MEKLAALSASLAQVVVPTIEEAEADEFPTDGEVTAQEEDRRKELEAQEKQKKLFEGLKFFLNREVPREALAFIIRSFGGDVSWDKSLCIGATYDITDSCITHQIVDRPGQQTPIIGRYYVQPQWVFDCVNARLLLPVAEYFPGVQLPPHLSPFVSENEGDYIPPEKLKLLALQRGEDPGDLKEEEDEDEDEDDEDDDNEGDGGKKVRPSAWPS
;
A
#
# COMPACT_ATOMS: atom_id res chain seq x y z
N MET A 1 -11.13 27.13 -13.37
CA MET A 1 -10.87 26.14 -14.46
C MET A 1 -9.38 25.90 -14.68
N GLU A 2 -8.49 26.87 -14.48
CA GLU A 2 -7.03 26.67 -14.63
C GLU A 2 -6.44 25.60 -13.70
N LYS A 3 -6.89 25.50 -12.45
CA LYS A 3 -6.36 24.50 -11.49
C LYS A 3 -6.55 23.03 -11.93
N LEU A 4 -7.57 22.74 -12.73
CA LEU A 4 -7.88 21.38 -13.18
C LEU A 4 -7.07 20.98 -14.42
N ALA A 5 -6.73 21.95 -15.28
CA ALA A 5 -5.86 21.70 -16.43
C ALA A 5 -4.41 21.41 -16.00
N ALA A 6 -3.95 21.96 -14.87
CA ALA A 6 -2.64 21.63 -14.30
C ALA A 6 -2.51 20.14 -13.96
N LEU A 7 -3.63 19.47 -13.67
CA LEU A 7 -3.68 18.03 -13.49
C LEU A 7 -3.63 17.27 -14.83
N SER A 8 -3.28 17.84 -15.98
CA SER A 8 -3.09 17.05 -17.20
C SER A 8 -1.64 16.97 -17.65
N ALA A 9 -0.79 17.83 -17.10
CA ALA A 9 0.61 17.92 -17.44
C ALA A 9 1.45 17.02 -16.53
N SER A 10 2.57 16.52 -17.06
CA SER A 10 3.61 15.90 -16.25
C SER A 10 4.16 16.95 -15.26
N LEU A 11 4.19 16.62 -13.97
CA LEU A 11 4.67 17.52 -12.92
C LEU A 11 6.18 17.81 -13.05
N ALA A 12 6.90 17.02 -13.85
CA ALA A 12 8.33 17.15 -14.11
C ALA A 12 8.74 18.42 -14.88
N GLN A 13 7.78 19.28 -15.26
CA GLN A 13 8.06 20.51 -15.99
C GLN A 13 8.03 21.78 -15.13
N VAL A 14 8.36 21.66 -13.83
CA VAL A 14 8.85 22.83 -13.09
C VAL A 14 10.24 23.11 -13.64
N VAL A 15 10.36 24.22 -14.36
CA VAL A 15 11.60 24.83 -14.84
C VAL A 15 12.69 24.60 -13.80
N VAL A 16 13.57 23.64 -14.08
CA VAL A 16 14.90 23.61 -13.49
C VAL A 16 15.52 24.91 -14.01
N PRO A 17 15.73 25.97 -13.19
CA PRO A 17 16.74 26.92 -13.60
C PRO A 17 17.97 26.06 -13.84
N THR A 18 18.59 26.18 -15.01
CA THR A 18 19.94 25.68 -15.24
C THR A 18 20.81 26.28 -14.15
N ILE A 19 20.83 25.63 -12.99
CA ILE A 19 21.93 25.66 -12.07
C ILE A 19 22.96 24.94 -12.91
N GLU A 20 23.82 25.73 -13.57
CA GLU A 20 25.13 25.22 -13.97
C GLU A 20 25.57 24.35 -12.82
N GLU A 21 25.73 23.05 -13.07
CA GLU A 21 26.42 22.17 -12.15
C GLU A 21 27.77 22.83 -11.93
N ALA A 22 27.86 23.65 -10.90
CA ALA A 22 29.12 24.14 -10.41
C ALA A 22 29.81 22.86 -10.00
N GLU A 23 30.74 22.40 -10.83
CA GLU A 23 31.70 21.37 -10.49
C GLU A 23 32.18 21.72 -9.07
N ALA A 24 31.69 20.98 -8.10
CA ALA A 24 32.08 21.19 -6.72
C ALA A 24 33.55 20.83 -6.68
N ASP A 25 34.41 21.84 -6.56
CA ASP A 25 35.85 21.69 -6.43
C ASP A 25 36.13 20.64 -5.33
N GLU A 26 36.63 19.47 -5.73
CA GLU A 26 36.96 18.37 -4.81
C GLU A 26 38.17 18.79 -3.96
N PHE A 27 37.91 19.53 -2.89
CA PHE A 27 38.91 19.79 -1.87
C PHE A 27 39.19 18.48 -1.11
N PRO A 28 40.45 18.00 -1.08
CA PRO A 28 40.82 16.85 -0.27
C PRO A 28 40.60 17.20 1.19
N THR A 29 39.54 16.68 1.79
CA THR A 29 39.25 16.83 3.22
C THR A 29 39.38 15.46 3.89
N ASP A 30 40.05 15.45 5.04
CA ASP A 30 40.35 14.25 5.83
C ASP A 30 39.10 13.37 6.05
N GLY A 31 39.28 12.05 6.07
CA GLY A 31 38.28 10.99 5.86
C GLY A 31 37.07 10.87 6.80
N GLU A 32 36.67 11.93 7.51
CA GLU A 32 35.40 12.03 8.24
C GLU A 32 34.30 12.67 7.35
N VAL A 33 34.67 13.46 6.34
CA VAL A 33 33.74 14.11 5.39
C VAL A 33 33.20 13.12 4.34
N THR A 34 33.92 12.03 4.07
CA THR A 34 33.52 11.01 3.08
C THR A 34 32.28 10.24 3.48
N ALA A 35 32.09 9.94 4.78
CA ALA A 35 30.91 9.22 5.27
C ALA A 35 29.63 10.05 5.15
N GLN A 36 29.69 11.34 5.51
CA GLN A 36 28.55 12.26 5.36
C GLN A 36 28.16 12.49 3.90
N GLU A 37 29.16 12.58 3.01
CA GLU A 37 28.93 12.75 1.58
C GLU A 37 28.37 11.48 0.92
N GLU A 38 28.86 10.30 1.33
CA GLU A 38 28.29 9.01 0.92
C GLU A 38 26.84 8.83 1.37
N ASP A 39 26.51 9.21 2.60
CA ASP A 39 25.14 9.10 3.12
C ASP A 39 24.20 10.08 2.43
N ARG A 40 24.65 11.32 2.17
CA ARG A 40 23.91 12.30 1.36
C ARG A 40 23.65 11.78 -0.05
N ARG A 41 24.64 11.14 -0.67
CA ARG A 41 24.50 10.54 -2.01
C ARG A 41 23.51 9.37 -2.00
N LYS A 42 23.59 8.46 -1.03
CA LYS A 42 22.62 7.35 -0.87
C LYS A 42 21.20 7.87 -0.68
N GLU A 43 21.03 8.95 0.08
CA GLU A 43 19.73 9.56 0.29
C GLU A 43 19.18 10.20 -1.01
N LEU A 44 20.02 10.88 -1.78
CA LEU A 44 19.64 11.38 -3.10
C LEU A 44 19.26 10.24 -4.06
N GLU A 45 20.06 9.18 -4.13
CA GLU A 45 19.77 8.00 -4.95
C GLU A 45 18.45 7.32 -4.51
N ALA A 46 18.19 7.23 -3.21
CA ALA A 46 16.92 6.72 -2.69
C ALA A 46 15.73 7.60 -3.07
N GLN A 47 15.89 8.93 -3.02
CA GLN A 47 14.87 9.88 -3.46
C GLN A 47 14.62 9.79 -4.98
N GLU A 48 15.66 9.61 -5.79
CA GLU A 48 15.50 9.43 -7.24
C GLU A 48 14.77 8.13 -7.60
N LYS A 49 15.10 7.02 -6.92
CA LYS A 49 14.38 5.76 -7.06
C LYS A 49 12.91 5.93 -6.67
N GLN A 50 12.64 6.65 -5.59
CA GLN A 50 11.27 6.93 -5.14
C GLN A 50 10.50 7.77 -6.17
N LYS A 51 11.11 8.80 -6.78
CA LYS A 51 10.48 9.61 -7.84
C LYS A 51 10.15 8.82 -9.10
N LYS A 52 10.74 7.63 -9.28
CA LYS A 52 10.56 6.74 -10.43
C LYS A 52 9.82 5.44 -10.08
N LEU A 53 9.17 5.38 -8.92
CA LEU A 53 8.50 4.17 -8.42
C LEU A 53 7.48 3.60 -9.42
N PHE A 54 6.74 4.47 -10.11
CA PHE A 54 5.71 4.10 -11.08
C PHE A 54 6.16 4.32 -12.53
N GLU A 55 7.47 4.44 -12.79
CA GLU A 55 7.99 4.65 -14.14
C GLU A 55 7.54 3.53 -15.09
N GLY A 56 6.97 3.92 -16.22
CA GLY A 56 6.46 2.99 -17.24
C GLY A 56 5.09 2.36 -16.91
N LEU A 57 4.52 2.60 -15.74
CA LEU A 57 3.18 2.14 -15.38
C LEU A 57 2.11 3.15 -15.85
N LYS A 58 1.03 2.61 -16.41
CA LYS A 58 -0.13 3.37 -16.87
C LYS A 58 -1.35 3.06 -16.01
N PHE A 59 -1.91 4.10 -15.41
CA PHE A 59 -3.02 4.08 -14.47
C PHE A 59 -4.29 4.69 -15.05
N PHE A 60 -5.41 4.00 -14.87
CA PHE A 60 -6.73 4.56 -15.17
C PHE A 60 -7.56 4.72 -13.90
N LEU A 61 -8.02 5.94 -13.62
CA LEU A 61 -8.83 6.27 -12.44
C LEU A 61 -10.32 6.22 -12.77
N ASN A 62 -11.09 5.44 -12.01
CA ASN A 62 -12.54 5.41 -12.14
C ASN A 62 -13.22 6.64 -11.49
N ARG A 63 -14.52 6.81 -11.72
CA ARG A 63 -15.29 7.98 -11.26
C ARG A 63 -15.39 8.10 -9.73
N GLU A 64 -15.26 6.99 -9.04
CA GLU A 64 -15.57 6.87 -7.61
C GLU A 64 -14.36 7.10 -6.72
N VAL A 65 -13.15 7.10 -7.29
CA VAL A 65 -11.90 7.21 -6.52
C VAL A 65 -11.46 8.68 -6.38
N PRO A 66 -10.73 9.04 -5.32
CA PRO A 66 -10.27 10.42 -5.10
C PRO A 66 -9.21 10.83 -6.13
N ARG A 67 -9.66 11.30 -7.29
CA ARG A 67 -8.82 11.56 -8.46
C ARG A 67 -7.68 12.53 -8.19
N GLU A 68 -7.94 13.64 -7.51
CA GLU A 68 -6.94 14.71 -7.35
C GLU A 68 -5.73 14.22 -6.56
N ALA A 69 -5.97 13.51 -5.45
CA ALA A 69 -4.90 12.92 -4.64
C ALA A 69 -4.14 11.84 -5.41
N LEU A 70 -4.85 10.89 -6.02
CA LEU A 70 -4.22 9.80 -6.77
C LEU A 70 -3.43 10.29 -7.98
N ALA A 71 -3.99 11.22 -8.76
CA ALA A 71 -3.31 11.77 -9.92
C ALA A 71 -2.06 12.56 -9.53
N PHE A 72 -2.11 13.31 -8.42
CA PHE A 72 -0.94 14.00 -7.89
C PHE A 72 0.16 13.01 -7.48
N ILE A 73 -0.21 11.98 -6.72
CA ILE A 73 0.72 10.95 -6.24
C ILE A 73 1.33 10.20 -7.41
N ILE A 74 0.52 9.60 -8.29
CA ILE A 74 1.00 8.77 -9.40
C ILE A 74 1.99 9.56 -10.28
N ARG A 75 1.68 10.82 -10.59
CA ARG A 75 2.58 11.67 -11.39
C ARG A 75 3.86 12.08 -10.68
N SER A 76 3.78 12.32 -9.37
CA SER A 76 4.96 12.69 -8.57
C SER A 76 5.98 11.55 -8.50
N PHE A 77 5.52 10.31 -8.72
CA PHE A 77 6.31 9.09 -8.69
C PHE A 77 6.55 8.50 -10.11
N GLY A 78 6.38 9.32 -11.16
CA GLY A 78 6.77 8.97 -12.54
C GLY A 78 5.76 8.11 -13.31
N GLY A 79 4.56 7.89 -12.77
CA GLY A 79 3.50 7.13 -13.43
C GLY A 79 2.64 7.99 -14.36
N ASP A 80 2.14 7.35 -15.41
CA ASP A 80 1.14 7.93 -16.29
C ASP A 80 -0.25 7.70 -15.71
N VAL A 81 -1.07 8.74 -15.66
CA VAL A 81 -2.44 8.65 -15.14
C VAL A 81 -3.44 9.32 -16.07
N SER A 82 -4.59 8.66 -16.25
CA SER A 82 -5.71 9.17 -17.01
C SER A 82 -7.05 8.81 -16.39
N TRP A 83 -8.11 9.40 -16.93
CA TRP A 83 -9.49 9.25 -16.48
C TRP A 83 -10.45 9.45 -17.65
N ASP A 84 -11.73 9.22 -17.40
CA ASP A 84 -12.78 9.42 -18.41
C ASP A 84 -12.88 10.90 -18.84
N LYS A 85 -12.82 11.15 -20.15
CA LYS A 85 -12.86 12.49 -20.77
C LYS A 85 -14.07 13.33 -20.36
N SER A 86 -15.20 12.71 -20.04
CA SER A 86 -16.41 13.39 -19.61
C SER A 86 -16.35 13.91 -18.18
N LEU A 87 -15.45 13.38 -17.34
CA LEU A 87 -15.30 13.82 -15.94
C LEU A 87 -14.57 15.16 -15.85
N CYS A 88 -13.48 15.30 -16.61
CA CYS A 88 -12.68 16.51 -16.61
C CYS A 88 -11.73 16.55 -17.81
N ILE A 89 -11.41 17.77 -18.22
CA ILE A 89 -10.33 18.05 -19.17
C ILE A 89 -9.00 17.49 -18.66
N GLY A 90 -8.14 17.08 -19.58
CA GLY A 90 -6.80 16.57 -19.23
C GLY A 90 -6.63 15.07 -19.25
N ALA A 91 -7.66 14.32 -19.66
CA ALA A 91 -7.53 12.92 -20.00
C ALA A 91 -6.64 12.74 -21.24
N THR A 92 -5.60 11.93 -21.09
CA THR A 92 -4.58 11.60 -22.10
C THR A 92 -4.92 10.36 -22.92
N TYR A 93 -5.57 9.36 -22.33
CA TYR A 93 -5.96 8.11 -22.96
C TYR A 93 -7.31 7.62 -22.42
N ASP A 94 -7.94 6.70 -23.15
CA ASP A 94 -9.29 6.21 -22.87
C ASP A 94 -9.26 4.87 -22.13
N ILE A 95 -10.36 4.50 -21.47
CA ILE A 95 -10.49 3.21 -20.75
C ILE A 95 -10.27 1.99 -21.67
N THR A 96 -10.52 2.15 -22.97
CA THR A 96 -10.33 1.11 -23.99
C THR A 96 -8.88 0.86 -24.39
N ASP A 97 -7.93 1.69 -23.93
CA ASP A 97 -6.51 1.56 -24.27
C ASP A 97 -5.90 0.28 -23.66
N SER A 98 -5.31 -0.57 -24.50
CA SER A 98 -4.65 -1.81 -24.09
C SER A 98 -3.33 -1.56 -23.35
N CYS A 99 -2.74 -0.36 -23.45
CA CYS A 99 -1.51 -0.02 -22.74
C CYS A 99 -1.73 0.22 -21.24
N ILE A 100 -2.99 0.28 -20.78
CA ILE A 100 -3.30 0.48 -19.35
C ILE A 100 -2.92 -0.77 -18.56
N THR A 101 -1.96 -0.61 -17.67
CA THR A 101 -1.46 -1.69 -16.79
C THR A 101 -2.32 -1.87 -15.55
N HIS A 102 -2.73 -0.76 -14.93
CA HIS A 102 -3.42 -0.74 -13.64
C HIS A 102 -4.67 0.14 -13.75
N GLN A 103 -5.78 -0.35 -13.22
CA GLN A 103 -7.02 0.39 -13.15
C GLN A 103 -7.51 0.44 -11.71
N ILE A 104 -7.66 1.67 -11.22
CA ILE A 104 -8.00 1.94 -9.82
C ILE A 104 -9.52 1.98 -9.67
N VAL A 105 -10.05 1.08 -8.84
CA VAL A 105 -11.49 0.94 -8.58
C VAL A 105 -11.78 0.68 -7.11
N ASP A 106 -12.91 1.22 -6.64
CA ASP A 106 -13.33 1.12 -5.23
C ASP A 106 -14.39 0.02 -5.03
N ARG A 107 -15.30 -0.15 -5.99
CA ARG A 107 -16.40 -1.13 -5.88
C ARG A 107 -16.15 -2.42 -6.67
N PRO A 108 -16.44 -3.60 -6.08
CA PRO A 108 -16.44 -4.85 -6.81
C PRO A 108 -17.59 -4.89 -7.84
N GLY A 109 -17.35 -5.54 -9.00
CA GLY A 109 -18.41 -5.92 -9.94
C GLY A 109 -18.89 -4.85 -10.93
N GLN A 110 -18.24 -3.68 -11.00
CA GLN A 110 -18.74 -2.56 -11.81
C GLN A 110 -18.35 -2.61 -13.30
N GLN A 111 -17.48 -3.55 -13.71
CA GLN A 111 -16.90 -3.55 -15.05
C GLN A 111 -16.39 -4.93 -15.48
N THR A 112 -16.46 -5.21 -16.78
CA THR A 112 -15.92 -6.43 -17.36
C THR A 112 -14.39 -6.38 -17.35
N PRO A 113 -13.71 -7.39 -16.79
CA PRO A 113 -12.26 -7.39 -16.72
C PRO A 113 -11.67 -7.49 -18.14
N ILE A 114 -10.71 -6.63 -18.42
CA ILE A 114 -9.90 -6.66 -19.63
C ILE A 114 -8.65 -7.49 -19.32
N ILE A 115 -8.34 -8.45 -20.19
CA ILE A 115 -7.18 -9.33 -20.04
C ILE A 115 -5.90 -8.48 -20.08
N GLY A 116 -4.96 -8.77 -19.17
CA GLY A 116 -3.68 -8.07 -19.07
C GLY A 116 -3.74 -6.76 -18.28
N ARG A 117 -4.86 -6.45 -17.63
CA ARG A 117 -5.04 -5.28 -16.77
C ARG A 117 -5.28 -5.70 -15.32
N TYR A 118 -4.56 -5.07 -14.40
CA TYR A 118 -4.78 -5.27 -12.97
C TYR A 118 -5.82 -4.28 -12.46
N TYR A 119 -6.83 -4.80 -11.78
CA TYR A 119 -7.85 -4.00 -11.12
C TYR A 119 -7.53 -3.95 -9.64
N VAL A 120 -7.16 -2.78 -9.13
CA VAL A 120 -6.70 -2.65 -7.74
C VAL A 120 -7.42 -1.51 -7.04
N GLN A 121 -7.52 -1.62 -5.72
CA GLN A 121 -8.12 -0.59 -4.88
C GLN A 121 -7.19 0.61 -4.71
N PRO A 122 -7.72 1.82 -4.49
CA PRO A 122 -6.90 3.03 -4.36
C PRO A 122 -5.86 2.96 -3.23
N GLN A 123 -6.11 2.15 -2.20
CA GLN A 123 -5.16 1.92 -1.11
C GLN A 123 -3.80 1.40 -1.61
N TRP A 124 -3.76 0.57 -2.65
CA TRP A 124 -2.52 0.02 -3.20
C TRP A 124 -1.53 1.13 -3.60
N VAL A 125 -2.01 2.24 -4.16
CA VAL A 125 -1.16 3.36 -4.59
C VAL A 125 -0.52 4.04 -3.38
N PHE A 126 -1.29 4.25 -2.31
CA PHE A 126 -0.79 4.87 -1.08
C PHE A 126 0.20 3.96 -0.37
N ASP A 127 -0.12 2.67 -0.25
CA ASP A 127 0.75 1.71 0.44
C ASP A 127 2.05 1.50 -0.34
N CYS A 128 2.03 1.46 -1.68
CA CYS A 128 3.25 1.42 -2.49
C CYS A 128 4.17 2.63 -2.22
N VAL A 129 3.57 3.81 -2.10
CA VAL A 129 4.31 5.04 -1.82
C VAL A 129 4.88 5.06 -0.41
N ASN A 130 4.11 4.60 0.58
CA ASN A 130 4.54 4.51 1.97
C ASN A 130 5.68 3.49 2.14
N ALA A 131 5.58 2.34 1.49
CA ALA A 131 6.60 1.29 1.49
C ALA A 131 7.80 1.60 0.58
N ARG A 132 7.68 2.61 -0.30
CA ARG A 132 8.64 2.93 -1.37
C ARG A 132 8.95 1.72 -2.26
N LEU A 133 7.97 0.83 -2.44
CA LEU A 133 8.08 -0.44 -3.14
C LEU A 133 6.78 -0.76 -3.87
N LEU A 134 6.86 -1.41 -5.03
CA LEU A 134 5.67 -1.94 -5.71
C LEU A 134 5.15 -3.18 -4.98
N LEU A 135 3.99 -3.05 -4.34
CA LEU A 135 3.39 -4.12 -3.56
C LEU A 135 2.66 -5.13 -4.46
N PRO A 136 2.52 -6.39 -4.02
CA PRO A 136 1.73 -7.40 -4.72
C PRO A 136 0.28 -6.93 -4.92
N VAL A 137 -0.17 -6.85 -6.16
CA VAL A 137 -1.52 -6.36 -6.50
C VAL A 137 -2.64 -7.28 -6.01
N ALA A 138 -2.34 -8.57 -5.77
CA ALA A 138 -3.33 -9.58 -5.43
C ALA A 138 -4.06 -9.30 -4.12
N GLU A 139 -3.37 -8.72 -3.13
CA GLU A 139 -3.94 -8.36 -1.82
C GLU A 139 -4.87 -7.14 -1.89
N TYR A 140 -4.86 -6.43 -3.02
CA TYR A 140 -5.59 -5.19 -3.23
C TYR A 140 -6.68 -5.30 -4.29
N PHE A 141 -7.02 -6.52 -4.72
CA PHE A 141 -8.11 -6.72 -5.66
C PHE A 141 -9.46 -6.32 -5.05
N PRO A 142 -10.41 -5.82 -5.87
CA PRO A 142 -11.74 -5.45 -5.38
C PRO A 142 -12.45 -6.63 -4.72
N GLY A 143 -12.95 -6.41 -3.51
CA GLY A 143 -13.65 -7.44 -2.73
C GLY A 143 -12.75 -8.32 -1.85
N VAL A 144 -11.43 -8.14 -1.90
CA VAL A 144 -10.48 -8.74 -0.94
C VAL A 144 -10.42 -7.87 0.32
N GLN A 145 -10.21 -8.49 1.48
CA GLN A 145 -9.91 -7.78 2.72
C GLN A 145 -8.56 -7.08 2.57
N LEU A 146 -8.58 -5.74 2.62
CA LEU A 146 -7.38 -4.94 2.44
C LEU A 146 -6.42 -5.11 3.63
N PRO A 147 -5.10 -5.10 3.39
CA PRO A 147 -4.12 -5.06 4.46
C PRO A 147 -4.34 -3.84 5.37
N PRO A 148 -4.08 -3.95 6.69
CA PRO A 148 -4.07 -2.79 7.59
C PRO A 148 -3.01 -1.78 7.14
N HIS A 149 -3.41 -0.51 7.03
CA HIS A 149 -2.51 0.53 6.55
C HIS A 149 -1.46 0.89 7.62
N LEU A 150 -0.20 0.90 7.25
CA LEU A 150 0.88 1.31 8.15
C LEU A 150 1.06 2.83 8.09
N SER A 151 1.02 3.49 9.25
CA SER A 151 1.22 4.94 9.31
C SER A 151 2.70 5.28 9.09
N PRO A 152 3.02 6.20 8.17
CA PRO A 152 4.40 6.61 7.90
C PRO A 152 5.03 7.43 9.05
N PHE A 153 4.24 7.83 10.05
CA PHE A 153 4.68 8.66 11.17
C PHE A 153 4.86 7.88 12.48
N VAL A 154 4.56 6.58 12.48
CA VAL A 154 4.77 5.73 13.66
C VAL A 154 6.15 5.08 13.54
N SER A 155 7.12 5.70 14.21
CA SER A 155 8.41 5.08 14.50
C SER A 155 8.22 4.16 15.71
N GLU A 156 8.32 2.85 15.51
CA GLU A 156 8.33 1.85 16.59
C GLU A 156 9.63 1.97 17.39
N ASN A 157 9.52 1.99 18.71
CA ASN A 157 10.65 1.85 19.63
C ASN A 157 10.92 0.36 19.91
N GLU A 158 12.10 0.01 20.43
CA GLU A 158 12.41 -1.34 20.89
C GLU A 158 11.35 -1.81 21.91
N GLY A 159 10.57 -2.83 21.53
CA GLY A 159 9.51 -3.41 22.37
C GLY A 159 8.08 -3.11 21.92
N ASP A 160 7.88 -2.27 20.90
CA ASP A 160 6.56 -2.08 20.29
C ASP A 160 6.20 -3.29 19.42
N TYR A 161 4.93 -3.72 19.47
CA TYR A 161 4.42 -4.79 18.61
C TYR A 161 4.56 -4.39 17.14
N ILE A 162 5.29 -5.19 16.37
CA ILE A 162 5.46 -5.02 14.92
C ILE A 162 4.35 -5.82 14.24
N PRO A 163 3.40 -5.17 13.53
CA PRO A 163 2.35 -5.90 12.82
C PRO A 163 2.93 -6.88 11.78
N PRO A 164 2.32 -8.05 11.58
CA PRO A 164 2.80 -9.08 10.65
C PRO A 164 2.92 -8.58 9.21
N GLU A 165 2.14 -7.57 8.81
CA GLU A 165 2.25 -6.93 7.50
C GLU A 165 3.52 -6.11 7.36
N LYS A 166 3.97 -5.47 8.45
CA LYS A 166 5.25 -4.77 8.46
C LYS A 166 6.41 -5.74 8.37
N LEU A 167 6.30 -6.92 9.00
CA LEU A 167 7.26 -8.02 8.81
C LEU A 167 7.31 -8.47 7.35
N LYS A 168 6.15 -8.65 6.70
CA LYS A 168 6.08 -9.00 5.27
C LYS A 168 6.72 -7.93 4.38
N LEU A 169 6.50 -6.64 4.67
CA LEU A 169 7.15 -5.55 3.94
C LEU A 169 8.67 -5.52 4.13
N LEU A 170 9.15 -5.76 5.36
CA LEU A 170 10.57 -5.84 5.65
C LEU A 170 11.22 -7.04 4.94
N ALA A 171 10.53 -8.20 4.88
CA ALA A 171 10.95 -9.38 4.13
C ALA A 171 11.01 -9.08 2.61
N LEU A 172 9.96 -8.49 2.04
CA LEU A 172 9.91 -8.05 0.64
C LEU A 172 11.05 -7.07 0.30
N GLN A 173 11.35 -6.13 1.21
CA GLN A 173 12.44 -5.16 1.03
C GLN A 173 13.83 -5.82 1.13
N ARG A 174 13.95 -6.92 1.89
CA ARG A 174 15.15 -7.75 2.00
C ARG A 174 15.28 -8.77 0.86
N GLY A 175 14.22 -8.98 0.07
CA GLY A 175 14.16 -9.96 -1.01
C GLY A 175 13.86 -11.39 -0.54
N GLU A 176 13.32 -11.54 0.66
CA GLU A 176 12.82 -12.82 1.21
C GLU A 176 11.36 -13.05 0.79
N ASP A 177 10.96 -14.32 0.65
CA ASP A 177 9.58 -14.69 0.31
C ASP A 177 8.68 -14.51 1.55
N PRO A 178 7.63 -13.66 1.50
CA PRO A 178 6.72 -13.44 2.63
C PRO A 178 5.82 -14.64 2.96
N GLY A 179 5.91 -15.75 2.21
CA GLY A 179 5.18 -17.00 2.46
C GLY A 179 5.52 -17.65 3.82
N ASP A 180 6.76 -17.52 4.28
CA ASP A 180 7.23 -18.17 5.53
C ASP A 180 6.69 -17.51 6.81
N LEU A 181 6.02 -16.35 6.71
CA LEU A 181 5.44 -15.63 7.85
C LEU A 181 3.94 -15.90 8.05
N LYS A 182 3.30 -16.71 7.18
CA LYS A 182 1.87 -17.03 7.28
C LYS A 182 1.58 -18.25 8.15
N GLU A 183 2.59 -19.04 8.53
CA GLU A 183 2.37 -20.32 9.22
C GLU A 183 2.14 -20.20 10.73
N GLU A 184 2.20 -19.01 11.34
CA GLU A 184 2.09 -18.86 12.81
C GLU A 184 0.72 -18.36 13.33
N GLU A 185 -0.29 -18.15 12.48
CA GLU A 185 -1.62 -17.67 12.93
C GLU A 185 -2.77 -18.68 12.77
N ASP A 186 -2.54 -19.88 12.20
CA ASP A 186 -3.61 -20.85 11.90
C ASP A 186 -3.67 -22.08 12.86
N GLU A 187 -2.96 -22.10 14.00
CA GLU A 187 -2.90 -23.28 14.91
C GLU A 187 -3.68 -23.17 16.24
N ASP A 188 -4.49 -22.14 16.50
CA ASP A 188 -5.21 -22.00 17.78
C ASP A 188 -6.76 -21.93 17.65
N GLU A 189 -7.37 -22.76 16.80
CA GLU A 189 -8.80 -23.10 16.94
C GLU A 189 -9.00 -24.59 16.60
N ASP A 190 -8.86 -25.47 17.60
CA ASP A 190 -9.67 -26.68 17.82
C ASP A 190 -8.92 -27.68 18.73
N GLU A 191 -9.32 -27.78 20.01
CA GLU A 191 -9.47 -29.04 20.78
C GLU A 191 -9.73 -28.72 22.26
N ASP A 192 -10.96 -28.97 22.73
CA ASP A 192 -11.20 -29.46 24.10
C ASP A 192 -12.61 -30.09 24.15
N ASP A 193 -12.68 -31.35 23.70
CA ASP A 193 -13.78 -32.29 23.97
C ASP A 193 -13.52 -33.05 25.30
N GLU A 194 -14.49 -32.89 26.21
CA GLU A 194 -15.08 -33.85 27.18
C GLU A 194 -14.27 -34.68 28.22
N ASP A 195 -14.78 -34.58 29.47
CA ASP A 195 -14.94 -35.58 30.56
C ASP A 195 -13.73 -36.17 31.34
N ASP A 196 -13.71 -36.06 32.68
CA ASP A 196 -14.45 -36.95 33.62
C ASP A 196 -14.06 -36.73 35.11
N ASP A 197 -15.01 -37.10 35.99
CA ASP A 197 -14.90 -37.59 37.38
C ASP A 197 -14.62 -36.65 38.58
N ASN A 198 -15.65 -36.53 39.44
CA ASN A 198 -15.54 -36.94 40.86
C ASN A 198 -16.92 -37.19 41.53
N GLU A 199 -17.13 -38.43 41.98
CA GLU A 199 -18.28 -38.92 42.77
C GLU A 199 -18.38 -38.33 44.19
N GLY A 200 -19.59 -38.38 44.80
CA GLY A 200 -19.70 -38.40 46.27
C GLY A 200 -21.05 -37.99 46.91
N ASP A 201 -22.02 -38.92 46.90
CA ASP A 201 -22.95 -39.29 48.00
C ASP A 201 -23.79 -38.25 48.80
N GLY A 202 -25.07 -38.60 49.08
CA GLY A 202 -25.81 -38.06 50.23
C GLY A 202 -27.26 -37.62 49.96
N GLY A 203 -28.23 -38.53 50.04
CA GLY A 203 -29.61 -38.30 49.64
C GLY A 203 -30.52 -37.46 50.55
N LYS A 204 -31.67 -37.04 50.03
CA LYS A 204 -33.00 -37.23 50.63
C LYS A 204 -34.15 -36.77 49.73
N LYS A 205 -35.11 -37.66 49.55
CA LYS A 205 -36.46 -37.43 49.01
C LYS A 205 -37.20 -36.34 49.79
N VAL A 206 -37.76 -35.33 49.12
CA VAL A 206 -39.12 -34.81 49.41
C VAL A 206 -39.70 -34.05 48.19
N ARG A 207 -40.84 -34.53 47.66
CA ARG A 207 -41.90 -33.70 47.05
C ARG A 207 -43.10 -33.74 48.03
N PRO A 208 -44.20 -32.97 47.90
CA PRO A 208 -44.51 -31.77 47.10
C PRO A 208 -45.25 -30.66 47.91
N SER A 209 -45.54 -29.49 47.31
CA SER A 209 -46.71 -28.62 47.64
C SER A 209 -46.90 -27.58 46.53
N ALA A 210 -47.97 -27.61 45.71
CA ALA A 210 -49.29 -26.98 45.94
C ALA A 210 -49.18 -25.43 46.06
N TRP A 211 -49.26 -24.64 44.95
CA TRP A 211 -50.43 -23.83 44.41
C TRP A 211 -50.96 -22.74 45.38
N PRO A 212 -51.72 -21.67 44.98
CA PRO A 212 -52.02 -20.98 43.69
C PRO A 212 -51.75 -19.44 43.82
N SER A 213 -52.07 -18.47 42.94
CA SER A 213 -53.19 -18.16 42.02
C SER A 213 -52.73 -17.21 40.92
#